data_AF-A0A0M4CY60-F1
#
_entry.id   AF-A0A0M4CY60-F1
#
_cell.length_a   1.000
_cell.length_b   1.000
_cell.length_c   1.000
_cell.angle_alpha   90.00
_cell.angle_beta   90.00
_cell.angle_gamma   90.00
#
_symmetry.space_group_name_H-M   'P 1'
#
loop_
_entity.id
_entity.type
_entity.pdbx_description
1 polymer ?
#
loop_
_entity_poly.entity_id
_entity_poly.type
_entity_poly.pdbx_seq_one_letter_code
_entity_poly.pdbx_strand_id
1 'polypeptide(L)'
;MTDPAGTYRELAERYGLDIETIGGGAQMLSRYFASGTGVHVTCLDGGGLPASDNWHIGVHPANWDGDGGSLLFERRSDDGGARSFPDTIDAALWTAEYGRRSIGALTEEYAAFLKEEGLPELSADELLHEDLKPNQRRYVSAFLVRWSDAESEAQDTIALATYNIATGGRITMSRRDIPIKDGERRAVRAVVGYDRPLETFFAQVFETDADGEEDAFLWQADIDENLNWRFTLKLPPTPAQKLAESKDLLAAGLNLKQVAQACGYSTGGNFVAAFHKLYGLAPRAWLEEKGYRLSEDDKLREAERLIREGYSRNLETIALAAGYVSRVAMKGAFYRVHGMSAGAWRKKIIDE
;
A
#
# COMPACT_ATOMS: atom_id res chain seq x y z
N MET A 1 -5.46 47.03 6.07
CA MET A 1 -5.69 46.03 5.02
C MET A 1 -4.32 45.56 4.57
N THR A 2 -3.99 44.30 4.84
CA THR A 2 -2.82 43.63 4.25
C THR A 2 -2.97 43.65 2.74
N ASP A 3 -1.89 43.99 2.03
CA ASP A 3 -1.87 43.95 0.57
C ASP A 3 -2.07 42.48 0.12
N PRO A 4 -3.20 42.15 -0.54
CA PRO A 4 -3.46 40.79 -1.01
C PRO A 4 -2.33 40.29 -1.92
N ALA A 5 -1.76 41.18 -2.74
CA ALA A 5 -0.69 40.83 -3.67
C ALA A 5 0.63 40.48 -2.96
N GLY A 6 0.91 41.12 -1.82
CA GLY A 6 2.06 40.78 -0.98
C GLY A 6 1.95 39.37 -0.40
N THR A 7 0.74 38.95 -0.09
CA THR A 7 0.50 37.68 0.60
C THR A 7 0.57 36.48 -0.34
N TYR A 8 0.07 36.59 -1.57
CA TYR A 8 0.26 35.56 -2.60
C TYR A 8 1.74 35.37 -2.93
N ARG A 9 2.54 36.45 -2.99
CA ARG A 9 3.99 36.34 -3.24
C ARG A 9 4.75 35.63 -2.12
N GLU A 10 4.42 35.93 -0.87
CA GLU A 10 5.05 35.27 0.28
C GLU A 10 4.74 33.76 0.28
N LEU A 11 3.48 33.39 0.01
CA LEU A 11 3.08 31.98 -0.09
C LEU A 11 3.72 31.28 -1.29
N ALA A 12 3.73 31.94 -2.45
CA ALA A 12 4.39 31.47 -3.66
C ALA A 12 5.89 31.18 -3.42
N GLU A 13 6.60 32.13 -2.81
CA GLU A 13 8.02 31.99 -2.50
C GLU A 13 8.26 30.89 -1.45
N ARG A 14 7.45 30.86 -0.39
CA ARG A 14 7.58 29.87 0.70
C ARG A 14 7.38 28.43 0.23
N TYR A 15 6.40 28.20 -0.64
CA TYR A 15 6.00 26.85 -1.07
C TYR A 15 6.51 26.48 -2.48
N GLY A 16 7.20 27.40 -3.14
CA GLY A 16 7.68 27.24 -4.52
C GLY A 16 6.53 27.06 -5.51
N LEU A 17 5.49 27.90 -5.38
CA LEU A 17 4.33 27.92 -6.27
C LEU A 17 4.44 29.11 -7.24
N ASP A 18 3.88 28.94 -8.43
CA ASP A 18 3.69 29.99 -9.41
C ASP A 18 2.38 30.74 -9.14
N ILE A 19 2.33 32.02 -9.47
CA ILE A 19 1.10 32.83 -9.38
C ILE A 19 0.48 32.94 -10.76
N GLU A 20 -0.72 32.41 -10.93
CA GLU A 20 -1.51 32.49 -12.15
C GLU A 20 -2.70 33.43 -11.97
N THR A 21 -3.06 34.14 -13.05
CA THR A 21 -4.33 34.89 -13.10
C THR A 21 -5.36 34.04 -13.82
N ILE A 22 -6.45 33.71 -13.13
CA ILE A 22 -7.57 32.96 -13.71
C ILE A 22 -8.72 33.90 -14.08
N GLY A 23 -9.75 33.36 -14.74
CA GLY A 23 -10.92 34.12 -15.18
C GLY A 23 -11.56 34.94 -14.05
N GLY A 24 -12.01 36.16 -14.35
CA GLY A 24 -12.59 37.07 -13.36
C GLY A 24 -11.57 37.84 -12.51
N GLY A 25 -10.27 37.73 -12.80
CA GLY A 25 -9.22 38.48 -12.08
C GLY A 25 -8.80 37.86 -10.76
N ALA A 26 -9.26 36.64 -10.47
CA ALA A 26 -8.80 35.86 -9.32
C ALA A 26 -7.36 35.38 -9.53
N GLN A 27 -6.63 35.23 -8.44
CA GLN A 27 -5.29 34.64 -8.44
C GLN A 27 -5.36 33.18 -7.99
N MET A 28 -4.55 32.34 -8.60
CA MET A 28 -4.35 30.95 -8.24
C MET A 28 -2.86 30.74 -7.98
N LEU A 29 -2.50 30.09 -6.89
CA LEU A 29 -1.16 29.55 -6.72
C LEU A 29 -1.14 28.14 -7.30
N SER A 30 -0.19 27.83 -8.15
CA SER A 30 -0.08 26.50 -8.75
C SER A 30 1.34 25.96 -8.64
N ARG A 31 1.49 24.65 -8.64
CA ARG A 31 2.79 24.02 -8.89
C ARG A 31 2.57 22.70 -9.58
N TYR A 32 3.18 22.57 -10.75
CA TYR A 32 3.19 21.34 -11.51
C TYR A 32 4.48 20.58 -11.26
N PHE A 33 4.35 19.28 -11.01
CA PHE A 33 5.46 18.37 -10.80
C PHE A 33 5.81 17.68 -12.12
N ALA A 34 7.03 17.14 -12.22
CA ALA A 34 7.47 16.40 -13.40
C ALA A 34 6.60 15.16 -13.71
N SER A 35 5.89 14.62 -12.70
CA SER A 35 4.87 13.58 -12.86
C SER A 35 3.60 14.07 -13.56
N GLY A 36 3.50 15.37 -13.85
CA GLY A 36 2.30 16.06 -14.34
C GLY A 36 1.31 16.42 -13.23
N THR A 37 1.39 15.79 -12.05
CA THR A 37 0.56 16.15 -10.89
C THR A 37 0.67 17.64 -10.62
N GLY A 38 -0.45 18.31 -10.38
CA GLY A 38 -0.48 19.71 -10.01
C GLY A 38 -1.13 19.93 -8.65
N VAL A 39 -0.60 20.90 -7.91
CA VAL A 39 -1.24 21.45 -6.72
C VAL A 39 -1.74 22.82 -7.09
N HIS A 40 -3.00 23.11 -6.83
CA HIS A 40 -3.55 24.46 -6.96
C HIS A 40 -4.12 24.94 -5.63
N VAL A 41 -4.02 26.24 -5.41
CA VAL A 41 -4.62 26.95 -4.30
C VAL A 41 -5.36 28.16 -4.85
N THR A 42 -6.66 28.23 -4.61
CA THR A 42 -7.49 29.35 -5.03
C THR A 42 -8.24 29.93 -3.85
N CYS A 43 -8.60 31.20 -3.93
CA CYS A 43 -9.51 31.84 -2.99
C CYS A 43 -10.88 31.99 -3.65
N LEU A 44 -11.92 31.40 -3.07
CA LEU A 44 -13.23 31.27 -3.69
C LEU A 44 -14.05 32.57 -3.67
N ASP A 45 -13.74 33.52 -2.77
CA ASP A 45 -14.44 34.80 -2.65
C ASP A 45 -13.74 35.99 -3.33
N GLY A 46 -12.59 35.76 -3.99
CA GLY A 46 -11.77 36.84 -4.53
C GLY A 46 -11.08 37.71 -3.47
N GLY A 47 -11.22 37.38 -2.18
CA GLY A 47 -10.40 37.90 -1.11
C GLY A 47 -8.97 37.36 -1.22
N GLY A 48 -7.98 38.08 -0.71
CA GLY A 48 -6.62 37.57 -0.68
C GLY A 48 -6.48 36.33 0.23
N LEU A 49 -5.70 35.32 -0.16
CA LEU A 49 -5.17 34.32 0.77
C LEU A 49 -4.34 35.05 1.84
N PRO A 50 -4.21 34.64 3.12
CA PRO A 50 -4.98 33.78 4.02
C PRO A 50 -5.62 34.60 5.15
N ALA A 51 -6.26 35.73 4.81
CA ALA A 51 -7.12 36.48 5.75
C ALA A 51 -8.62 36.15 5.57
N SER A 52 -8.99 35.49 4.47
CA SER A 52 -10.33 34.94 4.25
C SER A 52 -10.37 33.45 4.63
N ASP A 53 -11.41 33.07 5.37
CA ASP A 53 -11.77 31.68 5.67
C ASP A 53 -12.34 30.97 4.43
N ASN A 54 -11.86 31.27 3.22
CA ASN A 54 -12.47 30.79 1.97
C ASN A 54 -11.44 30.38 0.90
N TRP A 55 -10.45 29.59 1.30
CA TRP A 55 -9.48 29.00 0.39
C TRP A 55 -9.88 27.58 -0.01
N HIS A 56 -9.44 27.17 -1.19
CA HIS A 56 -9.61 25.84 -1.75
C HIS A 56 -8.25 25.33 -2.26
N ILE A 57 -7.83 24.17 -1.76
CA ILE A 57 -6.59 23.49 -2.17
C ILE A 57 -6.96 22.19 -2.85
N GLY A 58 -6.53 22.03 -4.09
CA GLY A 58 -6.73 20.82 -4.87
C GLY A 58 -5.42 20.22 -5.34
N VAL A 59 -5.34 18.89 -5.37
CA VAL A 59 -4.28 18.14 -6.05
C VAL A 59 -4.91 17.33 -7.17
N HIS A 60 -4.37 17.46 -8.37
CA HIS A 60 -4.89 16.79 -9.56
C HIS A 60 -3.79 16.01 -10.29
N PRO A 61 -4.15 14.95 -11.04
CA PRO A 61 -3.20 14.20 -11.84
C PRO A 61 -2.72 14.98 -13.09
N ALA A 62 -1.79 14.36 -13.83
CA ALA A 62 -1.11 14.89 -15.02
C ALA A 62 -2.00 15.39 -16.15
N ASN A 63 -3.23 14.89 -16.24
CA ASN A 63 -4.11 15.09 -17.38
C ASN A 63 -5.36 15.89 -17.00
N TRP A 64 -5.28 16.75 -16.00
CA TRP A 64 -6.40 17.60 -15.62
C TRP A 64 -6.61 18.70 -16.67
N ASP A 65 -7.78 18.70 -17.30
CA ASP A 65 -8.20 19.63 -18.35
C ASP A 65 -9.05 20.80 -17.82
N GLY A 66 -9.26 20.87 -16.50
CA GLY A 66 -10.03 21.92 -15.84
C GLY A 66 -11.52 21.61 -15.64
N ASP A 67 -12.06 20.54 -16.24
CA ASP A 67 -13.51 20.28 -16.30
C ASP A 67 -14.02 19.21 -15.32
N GLY A 68 -13.27 18.94 -14.25
CA GLY A 68 -13.74 18.08 -13.14
C GLY A 68 -13.18 16.66 -13.12
N GLY A 69 -11.99 16.44 -13.66
CA GLY A 69 -11.23 15.20 -13.43
C GLY A 69 -11.04 14.90 -11.93
N SER A 70 -10.86 13.61 -11.60
CA SER A 70 -10.71 13.12 -10.23
C SER A 70 -9.61 13.87 -9.47
N LEU A 71 -10.01 14.64 -8.45
CA LEU A 71 -9.08 15.26 -7.52
C LEU A 71 -8.46 14.17 -6.64
N LEU A 72 -7.14 14.16 -6.57
CA LEU A 72 -6.39 13.32 -5.63
C LEU A 72 -6.60 13.83 -4.20
N PHE A 73 -6.78 15.14 -4.03
CA PHE A 73 -7.02 15.79 -2.75
C PHE A 73 -7.84 17.05 -2.99
N GLU A 74 -8.87 17.27 -2.18
CA GLU A 74 -9.66 18.50 -2.16
C GLU A 74 -9.85 18.93 -0.71
N ARG A 75 -9.53 20.18 -0.39
CA ARG A 75 -9.88 20.78 0.91
C ARG A 75 -10.29 22.22 0.78
N ARG A 76 -11.34 22.56 1.52
CA ARG A 76 -11.83 23.93 1.66
C ARG A 76 -11.73 24.36 3.11
N SER A 77 -11.52 25.65 3.34
CA SER A 77 -11.46 26.23 4.69
C SER A 77 -12.78 26.17 5.46
N ASP A 78 -13.91 26.08 4.76
CA ASP A 78 -15.25 25.96 5.35
C ASP A 78 -15.66 24.52 5.67
N ASP A 79 -14.86 23.53 5.27
CA ASP A 79 -15.00 22.17 5.76
C ASP A 79 -14.72 22.18 7.27
N GLY A 80 -15.71 21.81 8.10
CA GLY A 80 -15.64 21.85 9.58
C GLY A 80 -14.55 20.99 10.26
N GLY A 81 -13.53 20.56 9.52
CA GLY A 81 -12.30 19.93 9.99
C GLY A 81 -11.03 20.40 9.27
N ALA A 82 -11.07 21.51 8.51
CA ALA A 82 -9.89 22.08 7.87
C ALA A 82 -8.89 22.56 8.92
N ARG A 83 -7.62 22.15 8.78
CA ARG A 83 -6.52 22.66 9.59
C ARG A 83 -6.17 24.08 9.14
N SER A 84 -5.16 24.67 9.79
CA SER A 84 -4.56 25.91 9.30
C SER A 84 -4.15 25.75 7.82
N PHE A 85 -4.21 26.85 7.06
CA PHE A 85 -3.77 26.88 5.66
C PHE A 85 -2.37 26.26 5.46
N PRO A 86 -1.35 26.58 6.29
CA PRO A 86 -0.02 25.96 6.20
C PRO A 86 -0.03 24.43 6.28
N ASP A 87 -0.77 23.84 7.22
CA ASP A 87 -0.80 22.38 7.37
C ASP A 87 -1.44 21.70 6.14
N THR A 88 -2.43 22.37 5.54
CA THR A 88 -3.19 21.83 4.41
C THR A 88 -2.38 21.91 3.12
N ILE A 89 -1.62 22.99 2.92
CA ILE A 89 -0.77 23.14 1.73
C ILE A 89 0.48 22.26 1.81
N ASP A 90 1.09 22.10 2.98
CA ASP A 90 2.21 21.17 3.19
C ASP A 90 1.80 19.73 2.86
N ALA A 91 0.59 19.34 3.26
CA ALA A 91 0.03 18.04 2.93
C ALA A 91 -0.25 17.84 1.44
N ALA A 92 -0.80 18.85 0.76
CA ALA A 92 -1.06 18.79 -0.67
C ALA A 92 0.25 18.66 -1.46
N LEU A 93 1.28 19.41 -1.08
CA LEU A 93 2.61 19.33 -1.67
C LEU A 93 3.28 17.98 -1.40
N TRP A 94 3.19 17.47 -0.17
CA TRP A 94 3.71 16.15 0.17
C TRP A 94 2.99 15.05 -0.63
N THR A 95 1.67 15.14 -0.78
CA THR A 95 0.85 14.22 -1.58
C THR A 95 1.31 14.20 -3.03
N ALA A 96 1.48 15.38 -3.64
CA ALA A 96 1.95 15.49 -5.01
C ALA A 96 3.40 15.00 -5.18
N GLU A 97 4.27 15.23 -4.20
CA GLU A 97 5.67 14.79 -4.23
C GLU A 97 5.84 13.30 -3.90
N TYR A 98 4.98 12.69 -3.08
CA TYR A 98 5.05 11.27 -2.76
C TYR A 98 4.57 10.41 -3.93
N GLY A 99 3.47 10.81 -4.60
CA GLY A 99 3.02 10.20 -5.85
C GLY A 99 4.12 10.18 -6.92
N ARG A 100 5.04 11.14 -6.89
CA ARG A 100 6.22 11.21 -7.78
C ARG A 100 7.16 10.02 -7.64
N ARG A 101 7.35 9.45 -6.43
CA ARG A 101 8.46 8.52 -6.17
C ARG A 101 8.20 7.10 -6.68
N SER A 102 6.97 6.61 -6.61
CA SER A 102 6.61 5.28 -7.11
C SER A 102 6.16 5.32 -8.58
N ILE A 103 5.25 6.22 -8.91
CA ILE A 103 4.65 6.30 -10.25
C ILE A 103 5.63 6.90 -11.26
N GLY A 104 6.34 7.99 -10.90
CA GLY A 104 7.29 8.62 -11.82
C GLY A 104 8.45 7.71 -12.24
N ALA A 105 8.99 6.93 -11.29
CA ALA A 105 10.02 5.94 -11.58
C ALA A 105 9.53 4.83 -12.50
N LEU A 106 8.28 4.38 -12.33
CA LEU A 106 7.65 3.40 -13.21
C LEU A 106 7.42 3.98 -14.61
N THR A 107 6.98 5.24 -14.73
CA THR A 107 6.81 5.91 -16.02
C THR A 107 8.14 6.00 -16.78
N GLU A 108 9.22 6.40 -16.11
CA GLU A 108 10.56 6.47 -16.72
C GLU A 108 11.07 5.09 -17.13
N GLU A 109 10.85 4.07 -16.30
CA GLU A 109 11.21 2.68 -16.60
C GLU A 109 10.46 2.15 -17.83
N TYR A 110 9.15 2.39 -17.91
CA TYR A 110 8.32 1.96 -19.04
C TYR A 110 8.72 2.67 -20.33
N ALA A 111 8.95 3.98 -20.27
CA ALA A 111 9.45 4.75 -21.43
C ALA A 111 10.82 4.23 -21.91
N ALA A 112 11.72 3.87 -20.99
CA ALA A 112 13.01 3.27 -21.33
C ALA A 112 12.84 1.90 -21.99
N PHE A 113 11.94 1.06 -21.47
CA PHE A 113 11.60 -0.24 -22.05
C PHE A 113 11.05 -0.11 -23.48
N LEU A 114 10.09 0.78 -23.71
CA LEU A 114 9.53 1.02 -25.05
C LEU A 114 10.62 1.39 -26.05
N LYS A 115 11.52 2.29 -25.64
CA LYS A 115 12.65 2.74 -26.45
C LYS A 115 13.67 1.63 -26.72
N GLU A 116 14.00 0.81 -25.72
CA GLU A 116 14.96 -0.30 -25.84
C GLU A 116 14.43 -1.41 -26.78
N GLU A 117 13.15 -1.73 -26.67
CA GLU A 117 12.50 -2.78 -27.46
C GLU A 117 12.00 -2.30 -28.84
N GLY A 118 12.10 -0.99 -29.13
CA GLY A 118 11.64 -0.39 -30.38
C GLY A 118 10.12 -0.46 -30.55
N LEU A 119 9.38 -0.33 -29.44
CA LEU A 119 7.92 -0.38 -29.40
C LEU A 119 7.31 1.02 -29.56
N PRO A 120 6.09 1.14 -30.08
CA PRO A 120 5.41 2.43 -30.18
C PRO A 120 5.13 3.02 -28.79
N GLU A 121 5.05 4.36 -28.70
CA GLU A 121 4.68 5.09 -27.48
C GLU A 121 3.17 4.95 -27.20
N LEU A 122 2.78 3.76 -26.71
CA LEU A 122 1.42 3.42 -26.30
C LEU A 122 1.36 3.16 -24.79
N SER A 123 0.17 3.31 -24.19
CA SER A 123 -0.05 2.87 -22.81
C SER A 123 0.16 1.35 -22.68
N ALA A 124 0.45 0.88 -21.46
CA ALA A 124 0.71 -0.53 -21.22
C ALA A 124 -0.50 -1.43 -21.56
N ASP A 125 -1.72 -0.95 -21.31
CA ASP A 125 -2.97 -1.63 -21.71
C ASP A 125 -3.13 -1.70 -23.23
N GLU A 126 -2.94 -0.58 -23.94
CA GLU A 126 -2.99 -0.56 -25.41
C GLU A 126 -1.94 -1.50 -26.02
N LEU A 127 -0.72 -1.49 -25.47
CA LEU A 127 0.38 -2.29 -25.97
C LEU A 127 0.12 -3.80 -25.82
N LEU A 128 -0.66 -4.25 -24.84
CA LEU A 128 -1.05 -5.67 -24.71
C LEU A 128 -1.92 -6.18 -25.88
N HIS A 129 -2.56 -5.27 -26.61
CA HIS A 129 -3.37 -5.60 -27.80
C HIS A 129 -2.53 -5.69 -29.09
N GLU A 130 -1.26 -5.31 -29.04
CA GLU A 130 -0.33 -5.41 -30.16
C GLU A 130 0.35 -6.79 -30.26
N ASP A 131 1.01 -7.04 -31.40
CA ASP A 131 1.79 -8.26 -31.64
C ASP A 131 3.15 -8.21 -30.91
N LEU A 132 3.10 -8.47 -29.61
CA LEU A 132 4.27 -8.49 -28.73
C LEU A 132 4.98 -9.84 -28.72
N LYS A 133 6.31 -9.81 -28.72
CA LYS A 133 7.13 -10.99 -28.40
C LYS A 133 6.80 -11.50 -26.99
N PRO A 134 6.97 -12.80 -26.70
CA PRO A 134 6.65 -13.36 -25.38
C PRO A 134 7.34 -12.66 -24.20
N ASN A 135 8.59 -12.22 -24.35
CA ASN A 135 9.32 -11.47 -23.32
C ASN A 135 8.74 -10.06 -23.11
N GLN A 136 8.37 -9.38 -24.19
CA GLN A 136 7.76 -8.04 -24.14
C GLN A 136 6.40 -8.10 -23.44
N ARG A 137 5.54 -9.05 -23.83
CA ARG A 137 4.23 -9.26 -23.18
C ARG A 137 4.36 -9.55 -21.69
N ARG A 138 5.34 -10.38 -21.30
CA ARG A 138 5.63 -10.68 -19.88
C ARG A 138 6.06 -9.43 -19.11
N TYR A 139 6.91 -8.59 -19.70
CA TYR A 139 7.32 -7.33 -19.08
C TYR A 139 6.12 -6.40 -18.89
N VAL A 140 5.33 -6.16 -19.94
CA VAL A 140 4.16 -5.27 -19.89
C VAL A 140 3.13 -5.74 -18.85
N SER A 141 2.87 -7.05 -18.76
CA SER A 141 1.97 -7.60 -17.74
C SER A 141 2.52 -7.40 -16.32
N ALA A 142 3.82 -7.61 -16.10
CA ALA A 142 4.45 -7.38 -14.80
C ALA A 142 4.48 -5.88 -14.43
N PHE A 143 4.67 -5.02 -15.42
CA PHE A 143 4.61 -3.57 -15.27
C PHE A 143 3.22 -3.12 -14.80
N LEU A 144 2.13 -3.59 -15.43
CA LEU A 144 0.76 -3.24 -15.03
C LEU A 144 0.44 -3.61 -13.58
N VAL A 145 0.91 -4.77 -13.10
CA VAL A 145 0.75 -5.15 -11.68
C VAL A 145 1.46 -4.16 -10.77
N ARG A 146 2.72 -3.83 -11.08
CA ARG A 146 3.51 -2.87 -10.29
C ARG A 146 2.92 -1.46 -10.35
N TRP A 147 2.33 -1.08 -11.49
CA TRP A 147 1.64 0.19 -11.68
C TRP A 147 0.39 0.25 -10.81
N SER A 148 -0.45 -0.78 -10.85
CA SER A 148 -1.65 -0.88 -10.01
C SER A 148 -1.31 -0.88 -8.52
N ASP A 149 -0.25 -1.58 -8.11
CA ASP A 149 0.24 -1.56 -6.72
C ASP A 149 0.68 -0.14 -6.32
N ALA A 150 1.41 0.56 -7.19
CA ALA A 150 1.87 1.93 -6.94
C ALA A 150 0.71 2.94 -6.90
N GLU A 151 -0.32 2.77 -7.73
CA GLU A 151 -1.56 3.57 -7.69
C GLU A 151 -2.34 3.32 -6.40
N SER A 152 -2.51 2.05 -6.00
CA SER A 152 -3.17 1.69 -4.75
C SER A 152 -2.42 2.24 -3.54
N GLU A 153 -1.08 2.11 -3.50
CA GLU A 153 -0.27 2.65 -2.41
C GLU A 153 -0.33 4.18 -2.37
N ALA A 154 -0.34 4.85 -3.53
CA ALA A 154 -0.53 6.28 -3.61
C ALA A 154 -1.91 6.68 -3.07
N GLN A 155 -2.98 5.99 -3.47
CA GLN A 155 -4.33 6.23 -2.97
C GLN A 155 -4.45 5.99 -1.46
N ASP A 156 -3.90 4.89 -0.94
CA ASP A 156 -3.88 4.59 0.50
C ASP A 156 -3.09 5.63 1.29
N THR A 157 -1.98 6.10 0.72
CA THR A 157 -1.14 7.13 1.32
C THR A 157 -1.85 8.49 1.33
N ILE A 158 -2.55 8.82 0.25
CA ILE A 158 -3.40 10.01 0.16
C ILE A 158 -4.56 9.92 1.14
N ALA A 159 -5.22 8.78 1.22
CA ALA A 159 -6.29 8.52 2.18
C ALA A 159 -5.77 8.66 3.61
N LEU A 160 -4.60 8.10 3.92
CA LEU A 160 -3.96 8.18 5.24
C LEU A 160 -3.49 9.60 5.57
N ALA A 161 -2.93 10.35 4.61
CA ALA A 161 -2.54 11.75 4.79
C ALA A 161 -3.79 12.61 5.02
N THR A 162 -4.78 12.53 4.13
CA THR A 162 -6.08 13.20 4.23
C THR A 162 -6.76 12.90 5.56
N TYR A 163 -6.69 11.64 6.01
CA TYR A 163 -7.19 11.18 7.30
C TYR A 163 -6.42 11.79 8.47
N ASN A 164 -5.09 11.68 8.49
CA ASN A 164 -4.25 12.24 9.55
C ASN A 164 -4.46 13.75 9.68
N ILE A 165 -4.66 14.44 8.56
CA ILE A 165 -4.96 15.88 8.51
C ILE A 165 -6.35 16.16 9.08
N ALA A 166 -7.38 15.46 8.58
CA ALA A 166 -8.77 15.63 9.01
C ALA A 166 -9.01 15.33 10.49
N THR A 167 -8.16 14.51 11.10
CA THR A 167 -8.36 14.03 12.47
C THR A 167 -7.31 14.51 13.47
N GLY A 168 -6.36 15.37 13.05
CA GLY A 168 -5.31 15.83 13.97
C GLY A 168 -4.35 14.71 14.40
N GLY A 169 -4.26 13.61 13.66
CA GLY A 169 -3.57 12.39 14.09
C GLY A 169 -4.26 11.64 15.24
N ARG A 170 -5.51 11.99 15.57
CA ARG A 170 -6.33 11.23 16.52
C ARG A 170 -7.32 10.39 15.73
N ILE A 171 -7.22 9.06 15.82
CA ILE A 171 -8.25 8.17 15.29
C ILE A 171 -9.56 8.43 16.05
N THR A 172 -10.41 9.33 15.55
CA THR A 172 -11.76 9.55 16.06
C THR A 172 -12.76 8.99 15.08
N MET A 173 -12.96 7.68 15.17
CA MET A 173 -14.25 7.08 14.82
C MET A 173 -15.34 7.88 15.54
N SER A 174 -16.38 8.31 14.83
CA SER A 174 -17.58 8.75 15.54
C SER A 174 -18.11 7.51 16.25
N ARG A 175 -18.24 7.57 17.57
CA ARG A 175 -18.70 6.46 18.40
C ARG A 175 -19.82 6.98 19.27
N ARG A 176 -20.94 6.28 19.30
CA ARG A 176 -22.03 6.52 20.23
C ARG A 176 -22.34 5.22 20.94
N ASP A 177 -22.33 5.26 22.27
CA ASP A 177 -22.82 4.16 23.08
C ASP A 177 -24.32 3.97 22.82
N ILE A 178 -24.73 2.73 22.63
CA ILE A 178 -26.13 2.33 22.55
C ILE A 178 -26.49 1.64 23.86
N PRO A 179 -27.63 2.01 24.50
CA PRO A 179 -28.10 1.30 25.67
C PRO A 179 -28.39 -0.17 25.33
N ILE A 180 -27.83 -1.07 26.15
CA ILE A 180 -28.15 -2.49 26.09
C ILE A 180 -29.59 -2.70 26.61
N LYS A 181 -30.34 -3.57 25.95
CA LYS A 181 -31.72 -3.90 26.35
C LYS A 181 -31.73 -4.59 27.72
N ASP A 182 -32.65 -4.17 28.60
CA ASP A 182 -32.85 -4.80 29.91
C ASP A 182 -33.06 -6.31 29.79
N GLY A 183 -32.30 -7.06 30.58
CA GLY A 183 -32.34 -8.53 30.62
C GLY A 183 -31.38 -9.25 29.65
N GLU A 184 -30.69 -8.53 28.77
CA GLU A 184 -29.56 -9.09 28.02
C GLU A 184 -28.39 -9.37 28.98
N ARG A 185 -27.86 -10.60 28.94
CA ARG A 185 -26.85 -11.07 29.91
C ARG A 185 -25.46 -11.19 29.31
N ARG A 186 -25.34 -11.17 27.98
CA ARG A 186 -24.06 -11.39 27.29
C ARG A 186 -23.35 -10.07 26.98
N ALA A 187 -24.10 -9.06 26.54
CA ALA A 187 -23.53 -7.76 26.16
C ALA A 187 -23.45 -6.82 27.38
N VAL A 188 -22.27 -6.28 27.63
CA VAL A 188 -22.03 -5.27 28.68
C VAL A 188 -21.98 -3.84 28.13
N ARG A 189 -21.64 -3.70 26.84
CA ARG A 189 -21.58 -2.41 26.15
C ARG A 189 -21.80 -2.61 24.65
N ALA A 190 -22.44 -1.64 24.01
CA ALA A 190 -22.52 -1.59 22.55
C ALA A 190 -22.21 -0.18 22.08
N VAL A 191 -21.47 -0.07 20.98
CA VAL A 191 -21.09 1.17 20.34
C VAL A 191 -21.49 1.09 18.87
N VAL A 192 -22.11 2.13 18.33
CA VAL A 192 -22.20 2.31 16.88
C VAL A 192 -21.29 3.44 16.43
N GLY A 193 -20.75 3.28 15.23
CA GLY A 193 -19.94 4.32 14.64
C GLY A 193 -20.00 4.33 13.12
N TYR A 194 -19.47 5.41 12.56
CA TYR A 194 -19.22 5.52 11.13
C TYR A 194 -17.71 5.47 10.90
N ASP A 195 -17.26 4.47 10.15
CA ASP A 195 -15.90 4.36 9.68
C ASP A 195 -15.77 5.16 8.39
N ARG A 196 -15.08 6.30 8.47
CA ARG A 196 -14.91 7.21 7.33
C ARG A 196 -14.04 6.58 6.22
N PRO A 197 -12.85 6.01 6.50
CA PRO A 197 -12.08 5.29 5.49
C PRO A 197 -12.84 4.19 4.75
N LEU A 198 -13.71 3.45 5.45
CA LEU A 198 -14.47 2.34 4.85
C LEU A 198 -15.87 2.75 4.35
N GLU A 199 -16.24 4.03 4.47
CA GLU A 199 -17.56 4.59 4.17
C GLU A 199 -18.74 3.73 4.68
N THR A 200 -18.59 3.14 5.86
CA THR A 200 -19.54 2.15 6.38
C THR A 200 -19.88 2.39 7.84
N PHE A 201 -21.09 2.03 8.22
CA PHE A 201 -21.49 2.00 9.62
C PHE A 201 -21.07 0.66 10.23
N PHE A 202 -20.60 0.72 11.48
CA PHE A 202 -20.28 -0.45 12.26
C PHE A 202 -21.01 -0.42 13.60
N ALA A 203 -21.26 -1.61 14.15
CA ALA A 203 -21.59 -1.77 15.55
C ALA A 203 -20.53 -2.65 16.21
N GLN A 204 -20.11 -2.29 17.41
CA GLN A 204 -19.19 -3.05 18.23
C GLN A 204 -19.90 -3.41 19.52
N VAL A 205 -20.09 -4.70 19.77
CA VAL A 205 -20.71 -5.21 21.01
C VAL A 205 -19.63 -5.85 21.85
N PHE A 206 -19.56 -5.48 23.11
CA PHE A 206 -18.61 -6.02 24.08
C PHE A 206 -19.34 -7.04 24.95
N GLU A 207 -18.83 -8.26 24.99
CA GLU A 207 -19.24 -9.28 25.98
C GLU A 207 -18.13 -9.43 27.02
N THR A 208 -18.49 -9.77 28.26
CA THR A 208 -17.50 -10.15 29.27
C THR A 208 -17.28 -11.65 29.20
N ASP A 209 -16.04 -12.08 29.04
CA ASP A 209 -15.68 -13.49 29.02
C ASP A 209 -15.68 -14.13 30.43
N ALA A 210 -15.28 -15.40 30.52
CA ALA A 210 -15.25 -16.13 31.80
C ALA A 210 -14.18 -15.61 32.78
N ASP A 211 -13.18 -14.89 32.28
CA ASP A 211 -12.06 -14.34 33.04
C ASP A 211 -12.30 -12.87 33.45
N GLY A 212 -13.40 -12.26 32.97
CA GLY A 212 -13.79 -10.89 33.28
C GLY A 212 -13.29 -9.84 32.28
N GLU A 213 -12.72 -10.26 31.15
CA GLU A 213 -12.20 -9.37 30.11
C GLU A 213 -13.29 -9.04 29.08
N GLU A 214 -13.23 -7.83 28.50
CA GLU A 214 -14.16 -7.41 27.44
C GLU A 214 -13.70 -7.92 26.07
N ASP A 215 -14.48 -8.82 25.48
CA ASP A 215 -14.32 -9.28 24.10
C ASP A 215 -15.22 -8.49 23.16
N ALA A 216 -14.63 -7.85 22.15
CA ALA A 216 -15.35 -7.00 21.22
C ALA A 216 -15.70 -7.73 19.91
N PHE A 217 -16.99 -7.78 19.62
CA PHE A 217 -17.55 -8.32 18.38
C PHE A 217 -17.86 -7.19 17.42
N LEU A 218 -17.24 -7.21 16.23
CA LEU A 218 -17.51 -6.23 15.18
C LEU A 218 -18.65 -6.72 14.28
N TRP A 219 -19.66 -5.89 14.12
CA TRP A 219 -20.78 -6.10 13.22
C TRP A 219 -20.70 -5.05 12.12
N GLN A 220 -20.71 -5.50 10.88
CA GLN A 220 -20.79 -4.61 9.73
C GLN A 220 -22.27 -4.37 9.40
N ALA A 221 -22.64 -3.11 9.21
CA ALA A 221 -23.98 -2.76 8.82
C ALA A 221 -24.09 -2.74 7.30
N ASP A 222 -25.17 -3.32 6.79
CA ASP A 222 -25.61 -3.19 5.41
C ASP A 222 -26.99 -2.53 5.42
N ILE A 223 -27.32 -1.77 4.37
CA ILE A 223 -28.61 -1.11 4.23
C ILE A 223 -29.34 -1.71 3.04
N ASP A 224 -30.54 -2.26 3.29
CA ASP A 224 -31.33 -2.81 2.20
C ASP A 224 -32.04 -1.72 1.38
N GLU A 225 -32.66 -2.12 0.27
CA GLU A 225 -33.41 -1.25 -0.65
C GLU A 225 -34.56 -0.47 0.04
N ASN A 226 -34.97 -0.88 1.23
CA ASN A 226 -36.02 -0.24 2.03
C ASN A 226 -35.45 0.60 3.19
N LEU A 227 -34.15 0.88 3.19
CA LEU A 227 -33.43 1.62 4.24
C LEU A 227 -33.44 0.91 5.61
N ASN A 228 -33.65 -0.41 5.65
CA ASN A 228 -33.50 -1.16 6.89
C ASN A 228 -32.03 -1.52 7.10
N TRP A 229 -31.56 -1.25 8.31
CA TRP A 229 -30.23 -1.63 8.74
C TRP A 229 -30.17 -3.12 9.07
N ARG A 230 -29.31 -3.85 8.37
CA ARG A 230 -28.96 -5.24 8.66
C ARG A 230 -27.54 -5.30 9.19
N PHE A 231 -27.38 -5.63 10.46
CA PHE A 231 -26.06 -5.84 11.04
C PHE A 231 -25.70 -7.32 10.92
N THR A 232 -24.61 -7.61 10.22
CA THR A 232 -24.05 -8.95 10.14
C THR A 232 -22.89 -9.04 11.12
N LEU A 233 -23.00 -9.95 12.09
CA LEU A 233 -21.92 -10.27 13.01
C LEU A 233 -20.74 -10.81 12.19
N LYS A 234 -19.69 -10.01 12.05
CA LYS A 234 -18.38 -10.52 11.65
C LYS A 234 -17.77 -11.11 12.91
N LEU A 235 -18.09 -12.38 13.17
CA LEU A 235 -17.29 -13.15 14.11
C LEU A 235 -15.82 -12.99 13.67
N PRO A 236 -14.90 -12.60 14.57
CA PRO A 236 -13.49 -12.59 14.22
C PRO A 236 -13.15 -13.96 13.65
N PRO A 237 -12.39 -14.04 12.53
CA PRO A 237 -12.07 -15.31 11.93
C PRO A 237 -11.41 -16.16 13.01
N THR A 238 -11.96 -17.36 13.20
CA THR A 238 -11.46 -18.30 14.20
C THR A 238 -9.97 -18.54 13.95
N PRO A 239 -9.17 -18.92 14.97
CA PRO A 239 -7.78 -19.29 14.75
C PRO A 239 -7.60 -20.30 13.61
N ALA A 240 -8.57 -21.22 13.44
CA ALA A 240 -8.60 -22.16 12.33
C ALA A 240 -8.77 -21.48 10.96
N GLN A 241 -9.66 -20.50 10.83
CA GLN A 241 -9.87 -19.72 9.59
C GLN A 241 -8.64 -18.86 9.25
N LYS A 242 -8.12 -18.11 10.24
CA LYS A 242 -6.88 -17.33 10.09
C LYS A 242 -5.72 -18.19 9.61
N LEU A 243 -5.62 -19.41 10.14
CA LEU A 243 -4.57 -20.36 9.78
C LEU A 243 -4.85 -21.11 8.47
N ALA A 244 -6.10 -21.18 8.00
CA ALA A 244 -6.41 -21.69 6.67
C ALA A 244 -5.91 -20.71 5.59
N GLU A 245 -6.27 -19.43 5.71
CA GLU A 245 -5.82 -18.35 4.81
C GLU A 245 -4.29 -18.20 4.82
N SER A 246 -3.65 -18.42 5.97
CA SER A 246 -2.19 -18.33 6.07
C SER A 246 -1.45 -19.29 5.14
N LYS A 247 -2.04 -20.43 4.75
CA LYS A 247 -1.41 -21.39 3.84
C LYS A 247 -1.25 -20.85 2.43
N ASP A 248 -2.28 -20.18 1.93
CA ASP A 248 -2.28 -19.62 0.58
C ASP A 248 -1.28 -18.47 0.50
N LEU A 249 -1.21 -17.65 1.53
CA LEU A 249 -0.21 -16.57 1.64
C LEU A 249 1.22 -17.12 1.74
N LEU A 250 1.44 -18.19 2.50
CA LEU A 250 2.74 -18.87 2.57
C LEU A 250 3.12 -19.48 1.21
N ALA A 251 2.18 -20.14 0.52
CA ALA A 251 2.39 -20.73 -0.80
C ALA A 251 2.67 -19.67 -1.87
N ALA A 252 2.08 -18.48 -1.75
CA ALA A 252 2.36 -17.32 -2.58
C ALA A 252 3.73 -16.68 -2.30
N GLY A 253 4.49 -17.19 -1.32
CA GLY A 253 5.86 -16.77 -1.05
C GLY A 253 6.00 -15.57 -0.12
N LEU A 254 4.91 -15.12 0.53
CA LEU A 254 4.99 -14.05 1.52
C LEU A 254 5.86 -14.48 2.72
N ASN A 255 6.57 -13.53 3.31
CA ASN A 255 7.38 -13.81 4.48
C ASN A 255 6.52 -13.94 5.75
N LEU A 256 7.04 -14.62 6.77
CA LEU A 256 6.30 -14.91 8.01
C LEU A 256 5.74 -13.68 8.72
N LYS A 257 6.41 -12.53 8.59
CA LYS A 257 5.94 -11.28 9.20
C LYS A 257 4.71 -10.74 8.47
N GLN A 258 4.74 -10.75 7.13
CA GLN A 258 3.60 -10.36 6.30
C GLN A 258 2.40 -11.28 6.53
N VAL A 259 2.62 -12.60 6.54
CA VAL A 259 1.56 -13.58 6.80
C VAL A 259 0.97 -13.40 8.20
N ALA A 260 1.82 -13.23 9.23
CA ALA A 260 1.34 -13.00 10.59
C ALA A 260 0.47 -11.75 10.69
N GLN A 261 0.87 -10.65 10.06
CA GLN A 261 0.11 -9.40 10.04
C GLN A 261 -1.22 -9.56 9.30
N ALA A 262 -1.20 -10.17 8.10
CA ALA A 262 -2.41 -10.43 7.31
C ALA A 262 -3.42 -11.30 8.05
N CYS A 263 -2.94 -12.29 8.82
CA CYS A 263 -3.79 -13.17 9.62
C CYS A 263 -4.16 -12.60 11.00
N GLY A 264 -3.83 -11.33 11.28
CA GLY A 264 -4.20 -10.65 12.52
C GLY A 264 -3.45 -11.15 13.77
N TYR A 265 -2.19 -11.59 13.62
CA TYR A 265 -1.30 -11.87 14.73
C TYR A 265 -0.39 -10.66 15.01
N SER A 266 -0.25 -10.33 16.30
CA SER A 266 0.60 -9.22 16.74
C SER A 266 2.09 -9.42 16.46
N THR A 267 2.53 -10.68 16.40
CA THR A 267 3.93 -11.04 16.14
C THR A 267 4.03 -12.30 15.27
N GLY A 268 5.14 -12.42 14.54
CA GLY A 268 5.47 -13.65 13.80
C GLY A 268 5.65 -14.87 14.71
N GLY A 269 6.11 -14.68 15.95
CA GLY A 269 6.25 -15.77 16.92
C GLY A 269 4.91 -16.38 17.32
N ASN A 270 3.91 -15.53 17.60
CA ASN A 270 2.55 -15.97 17.93
C ASN A 270 1.91 -16.75 16.77
N PHE A 271 2.12 -16.27 15.54
CA PHE A 271 1.69 -16.98 14.33
C PHE A 271 2.34 -18.35 14.21
N VAL A 272 3.67 -18.45 14.34
CA VAL A 272 4.40 -19.74 14.23
C VAL A 272 3.91 -20.75 15.28
N ALA A 273 3.72 -20.31 16.52
CA ALA A 273 3.21 -21.17 17.59
C ALA A 273 1.78 -21.67 17.30
N ALA A 274 0.89 -20.78 16.86
CA ALA A 274 -0.48 -21.12 16.49
C ALA A 274 -0.53 -22.07 15.28
N PHE A 275 0.28 -21.81 14.26
CA PHE A 275 0.39 -22.64 13.08
C PHE A 275 0.91 -24.05 13.42
N HIS A 276 1.96 -24.15 14.23
CA HIS A 276 2.47 -25.43 14.72
C HIS A 276 1.44 -26.19 15.56
N LYS A 277 0.71 -25.50 16.44
CA LYS A 277 -0.33 -26.13 17.26
C LYS A 277 -1.44 -26.75 16.41
N LEU A 278 -1.79 -26.12 15.28
CA LEU A 278 -2.86 -26.60 14.40
C LEU A 278 -2.39 -27.66 13.39
N TYR A 279 -1.21 -27.49 12.80
CA TYR A 279 -0.73 -28.33 11.69
C TYR A 279 0.40 -29.28 12.07
N GLY A 280 0.86 -29.25 13.32
CA GLY A 280 1.93 -30.13 13.84
C GLY A 280 3.34 -29.78 13.35
N LEU A 281 3.49 -28.75 12.51
CA LEU A 281 4.75 -28.35 11.90
C LEU A 281 4.90 -26.84 11.90
N ALA A 282 6.14 -26.35 11.99
CA ALA A 282 6.42 -24.94 11.80
C ALA A 282 6.18 -24.54 10.32
N PRO A 283 5.77 -23.29 10.02
CA PRO A 283 5.44 -22.85 8.66
C PRO A 283 6.50 -23.17 7.61
N ARG A 284 7.79 -23.04 7.95
CA ARG A 284 8.89 -23.36 7.03
C ARG A 284 8.95 -24.86 6.70
N ALA A 285 8.82 -25.73 7.71
CA ALA A 285 8.82 -27.18 7.50
C ALA A 285 7.58 -27.61 6.71
N TRP A 286 6.43 -26.97 6.95
CA TRP A 286 5.22 -27.20 6.17
C TRP A 286 5.38 -26.82 4.69
N LEU A 287 6.02 -25.69 4.39
CA LEU A 287 6.33 -25.29 3.00
C LEU A 287 7.25 -26.28 2.29
N GLU A 288 8.23 -26.85 3.01
CA GLU A 288 9.13 -27.88 2.51
C GLU A 288 8.37 -29.20 2.25
N GLU A 289 7.52 -29.64 3.19
CA GLU A 289 6.70 -30.85 3.04
C GLU A 289 5.71 -30.76 1.87
N LYS A 290 5.12 -29.58 1.64
CA LYS A 290 4.17 -29.37 0.54
C LYS A 290 4.82 -29.06 -0.80
N GLY A 291 6.16 -28.99 -0.86
CA GLY A 291 6.90 -28.75 -2.10
C GLY A 291 6.83 -27.30 -2.61
N TYR A 292 6.28 -26.37 -1.82
CA TYR A 292 6.29 -24.94 -2.15
C TYR A 292 7.69 -24.32 -1.98
N ARG A 293 8.57 -25.00 -1.25
CA ARG A 293 9.95 -24.58 -1.03
C ARG A 293 10.86 -25.80 -1.12
N LEU A 294 11.94 -25.69 -1.88
CA LEU A 294 12.98 -26.72 -1.91
C LEU A 294 13.60 -26.88 -0.51
N SER A 295 13.88 -28.12 -0.11
CA SER A 295 14.69 -28.42 1.07
C SER A 295 16.10 -27.85 0.90
N GLU A 296 16.84 -27.63 1.99
CA GLU A 296 18.24 -27.16 1.87
C GLU A 296 19.11 -28.11 1.03
N ASP A 297 18.85 -29.41 1.10
CA ASP A 297 19.54 -30.42 0.30
C ASP A 297 19.17 -30.33 -1.19
N ASP A 298 17.89 -30.12 -1.52
CA ASP A 298 17.46 -29.95 -2.91
C ASP A 298 17.95 -28.63 -3.51
N LYS A 299 17.98 -27.54 -2.72
CA LYS A 299 18.60 -26.29 -3.15
C LYS A 299 20.08 -26.46 -3.44
N LEU A 300 20.80 -27.23 -2.62
CA LEU A 300 22.20 -27.51 -2.86
C LEU A 300 22.39 -28.33 -4.15
N ARG A 301 21.61 -29.40 -4.35
CA ARG A 301 21.64 -30.20 -5.58
C ARG A 301 21.34 -29.35 -6.81
N GLU A 302 20.38 -28.45 -6.72
CA GLU A 302 20.04 -27.54 -7.81
C GLU A 302 21.16 -26.53 -8.09
N ALA A 303 21.76 -25.96 -7.05
CA ALA A 303 22.93 -25.09 -7.22
C ALA A 303 24.11 -25.84 -7.86
N GLU A 304 24.39 -27.08 -7.45
CA GLU A 304 25.40 -27.93 -8.07
C GLU A 304 25.12 -28.18 -9.55
N ARG A 305 23.87 -28.51 -9.89
CA ARG A 305 23.41 -28.72 -11.27
C ARG A 305 23.62 -27.47 -12.13
N LEU A 306 23.15 -26.31 -11.67
CA LEU A 306 23.28 -25.02 -12.36
C LEU A 306 24.75 -24.62 -12.57
N ILE A 307 25.63 -24.93 -11.61
CA ILE A 307 27.07 -24.69 -11.76
C ILE A 307 27.66 -25.62 -12.84
N ARG A 308 27.34 -26.93 -12.83
CA ARG A 308 27.87 -27.90 -13.80
C ARG A 308 27.42 -27.60 -15.23
N GLU A 309 26.17 -27.16 -15.39
CA GLU A 309 25.62 -26.77 -16.68
C GLU A 309 26.13 -25.40 -17.17
N GLY A 310 26.90 -24.68 -16.35
CA GLY A 310 27.41 -23.37 -16.71
C GLY A 310 26.33 -22.29 -16.81
N TYR A 311 25.21 -22.44 -16.09
CA TYR A 311 24.05 -21.55 -16.16
C TYR A 311 24.40 -20.06 -16.04
N SER A 312 25.32 -19.72 -15.13
CA SER A 312 25.86 -18.37 -15.01
C SER A 312 27.26 -18.35 -14.41
N ARG A 313 28.07 -17.37 -14.79
CA ARG A 313 29.35 -17.10 -14.10
C ARG A 313 29.15 -16.39 -12.76
N ASN A 314 28.00 -15.75 -12.56
CA ASN A 314 27.67 -15.04 -11.34
C ASN A 314 27.03 -15.99 -10.31
N LEU A 315 27.72 -16.18 -9.18
CA LEU A 315 27.26 -17.04 -8.08
C LEU A 315 26.04 -16.48 -7.34
N GLU A 316 25.78 -15.17 -7.41
CA GLU A 316 24.55 -14.59 -6.86
C GLU A 316 23.33 -15.05 -7.68
N THR A 317 23.43 -14.98 -9.01
CA THR A 317 22.39 -15.45 -9.93
C THR A 317 22.10 -16.93 -9.72
N ILE A 318 23.14 -17.76 -9.55
CA ILE A 318 22.97 -19.19 -9.24
C ILE A 318 22.29 -19.39 -7.89
N ALA A 319 22.69 -18.63 -6.85
CA ALA A 319 22.09 -18.76 -5.53
C ALA A 319 20.59 -18.48 -5.57
N LEU A 320 20.18 -17.39 -6.22
CA LEU A 320 18.77 -17.03 -6.36
C LEU A 320 18.01 -18.07 -7.19
N ALA A 321 18.58 -18.52 -8.32
CA ALA A 321 17.96 -19.54 -9.17
C ALA A 321 17.79 -20.89 -8.44
N ALA A 322 18.73 -21.26 -7.59
CA ALA A 322 18.65 -22.45 -6.73
C ALA A 322 17.75 -22.27 -5.50
N GLY A 323 17.08 -21.12 -5.34
CA GLY A 323 16.14 -20.87 -4.24
C GLY A 323 16.80 -20.46 -2.91
N TYR A 324 18.07 -20.04 -2.92
CA TYR A 324 18.69 -19.38 -1.77
C TYR A 324 18.30 -17.92 -1.72
N VAL A 325 18.21 -17.37 -0.51
CA VAL A 325 17.93 -15.94 -0.29
C VAL A 325 19.12 -15.03 -0.63
N SER A 326 20.33 -15.60 -0.69
CA SER A 326 21.55 -14.90 -1.04
C SER A 326 22.69 -15.87 -1.34
N ARG A 327 23.73 -15.36 -2.01
CA ARG A 327 25.00 -16.09 -2.17
C ARG A 327 25.65 -16.49 -0.86
N VAL A 328 25.49 -15.71 0.21
CA VAL A 328 26.07 -16.02 1.53
C VAL A 328 25.41 -17.29 2.11
N ALA A 329 24.09 -17.41 1.99
CA ALA A 329 23.37 -18.60 2.41
C ALA A 329 23.82 -19.84 1.62
N MET A 330 23.88 -19.72 0.29
CA MET A 330 24.40 -20.79 -0.58
C MET A 330 25.84 -21.17 -0.23
N LYS A 331 26.72 -20.20 0.01
CA LYS A 331 28.11 -20.44 0.44
C LYS A 331 28.14 -21.29 1.70
N GLY A 332 27.30 -20.99 2.70
CA GLY A 332 27.21 -21.77 3.92
C GLY A 332 26.82 -23.24 3.70
N ALA A 333 25.88 -23.50 2.78
CA ALA A 333 25.49 -24.87 2.40
C ALA A 333 26.64 -25.63 1.74
N PHE A 334 27.34 -25.00 0.78
CA PHE A 334 28.50 -25.60 0.13
C PHE A 334 29.64 -25.93 1.11
N TYR A 335 29.93 -25.06 2.08
CA TYR A 335 30.94 -25.37 3.09
C TYR A 335 30.56 -26.55 3.96
N ARG A 336 29.28 -26.66 4.32
CA ARG A 336 28.79 -27.73 5.19
C ARG A 336 28.90 -29.11 4.53
N VAL A 337 28.62 -29.19 3.22
CA VAL A 337 28.56 -30.46 2.49
C VAL A 337 29.87 -30.78 1.78
N HIS A 338 30.52 -29.79 1.15
CA HIS A 338 31.74 -29.99 0.35
C HIS A 338 33.02 -29.54 1.04
N GLY A 339 32.94 -28.91 2.21
CA GLY A 339 34.11 -28.35 2.92
C GLY A 339 34.73 -27.12 2.24
N MET A 340 34.11 -26.59 1.18
CA MET A 340 34.66 -25.47 0.41
C MET A 340 33.55 -24.56 -0.15
N SER A 341 33.92 -23.37 -0.60
CA SER A 341 32.97 -22.43 -1.22
C SER A 341 32.49 -22.91 -2.59
N ALA A 342 31.29 -22.51 -3.01
CA ALA A 342 30.75 -22.79 -4.34
C ALA A 342 31.69 -22.37 -5.50
N GLY A 343 32.45 -21.27 -5.33
CA GLY A 343 33.41 -20.83 -6.34
C GLY A 343 34.65 -21.73 -6.45
N ALA A 344 35.15 -22.21 -5.30
CA ALA A 344 36.25 -23.18 -5.26
C ALA A 344 35.80 -24.55 -5.80
N TRP A 345 34.60 -24.98 -5.42
CA TRP A 345 33.98 -26.20 -5.92
C TRP A 345 33.79 -26.14 -7.44
N ARG A 346 33.26 -25.04 -7.98
CA ARG A 346 33.15 -24.80 -9.42
C ARG A 346 34.50 -24.92 -10.14
N LYS A 347 35.56 -24.33 -9.57
CA LYS A 347 36.90 -24.42 -10.16
C LYS A 347 37.38 -25.87 -10.19
N LYS A 348 37.23 -26.59 -9.08
CA LYS A 348 37.61 -28.00 -8.96
C LYS A 348 36.96 -28.87 -10.04
N ILE A 349 35.65 -28.72 -10.29
CA ILE A 349 34.93 -29.52 -11.29
C ILE A 349 35.17 -29.10 -12.75
N ILE A 350 35.74 -27.92 -13.00
CA ILE A 350 36.12 -27.47 -14.35
C ILE A 350 37.55 -27.92 -14.67
N ASP A 351 38.41 -28.01 -13.65
CA ASP A 351 39.79 -28.46 -13.77
C ASP A 351 39.92 -30.00 -13.76
N GLU A 352 38.86 -30.73 -13.34
CA GLU A 352 38.67 -32.19 -13.44
C GLU A 352 37.97 -32.56 -14.77
#